data_AF-A0A7S1P1H1-F1
#
_entry.id   AF-A0A7S1P1H1-F1
#
_cell.length_a   1.000
_cell.length_b   1.000
_cell.length_c   1.000
_cell.angle_alpha   90.00
_cell.angle_beta   90.00
_cell.angle_gamma   90.00
#
_symmetry.space_group_name_H-M   'P 1'
#
loop_
_entity.id
_entity.type
_entity.pdbx_description
1 polymer ?
#
loop_
_entity_poly.entity_id
_entity_poly.type
_entity_poly.pdbx_seq_one_letter_code
_entity_poly.pdbx_strand_id
1 'polypeptide(L)'
;GRSAQHERGPDRHGAATVGLSLQGEELSFVEGFVTTDRASEGDWQALPIPSEAANRKGYLYVYRAYWDTRMAEPSVRIIGMAPLNRTGPLAALDNLKCRLKMAAGKGEEGQTIVDAAAVTERLPEHHNKTYAAHFFFCGGSPAVRAPTEVELFFDVPSASRIEMPVRILSPSSGSPDSLLRELSVCVRPWWGVPKTLTRHPPGTGETPNASASAMEVYDDADALTEFVELWRLLGARFFTFYESVVPVSGAEVRLLEHYVREGLLEVVPYRLPSAVRPFHDVWDFA
;
A
#
# COMPACT_ATOMS: atom_id res chain seq x y z
N GLY A 1 27.31 4.94 57.83
CA GLY A 1 27.26 3.50 57.53
C GLY A 1 25.91 3.19 56.91
N ARG A 2 25.96 2.59 55.72
CA ARG A 2 24.89 2.20 54.78
C ARG A 2 23.46 2.01 55.35
N SER A 3 22.50 2.70 54.74
CA SER A 3 21.08 2.32 54.71
C SER A 3 20.69 2.05 53.25
N ALA A 4 20.09 0.89 53.01
CA ALA A 4 19.66 0.43 51.70
C ALA A 4 18.45 1.23 51.20
N GLN A 5 18.49 1.67 49.94
CA GLN A 5 17.31 2.17 49.22
C GLN A 5 16.94 1.16 48.14
N HIS A 6 15.65 0.84 48.16
CA HIS A 6 14.95 -0.08 47.29
C HIS A 6 14.30 0.80 46.21
N GLU A 7 14.89 0.90 45.03
CA GLU A 7 14.27 1.62 43.90
C GLU A 7 13.24 0.72 43.22
N ARG A 8 11.97 1.13 43.26
CA ARG A 8 10.90 0.63 42.40
C ARG A 8 11.00 1.36 41.06
N GLY A 9 11.05 0.61 39.97
CA GLY A 9 10.98 1.15 38.61
C GLY A 9 9.62 1.79 38.31
N PRO A 10 9.56 2.70 37.32
CA PRO A 10 8.32 3.36 36.94
C PRO A 10 7.39 2.42 36.16
N ASP A 11 6.11 2.52 36.51
CA ASP A 11 5.00 1.72 36.04
C ASP A 11 4.74 1.80 34.53
N ARG A 12 4.22 0.67 34.05
CA ARG A 12 3.85 0.33 32.67
C ARG A 12 2.75 1.24 32.11
N HIS A 13 2.87 1.47 30.80
CA HIS A 13 1.87 1.92 29.84
C HIS A 13 0.42 1.78 30.28
N GLY A 14 -0.28 2.91 30.42
CA GLY A 14 -1.71 2.96 30.60
C GLY A 14 -2.43 2.38 29.39
N ALA A 15 -3.23 1.35 29.62
CA ALA A 15 -4.17 0.83 28.63
C ALA A 15 -5.29 1.86 28.40
N ALA A 16 -5.32 2.48 27.23
CA ALA A 16 -6.50 3.21 26.79
C ALA A 16 -7.58 2.19 26.41
N THR A 17 -8.70 2.23 27.11
CA THR A 17 -9.89 1.44 26.76
C THR A 17 -10.71 2.29 25.78
N VAL A 18 -10.94 1.79 24.56
CA VAL A 18 -11.80 2.43 23.56
C VAL A 18 -12.89 1.43 23.19
N GLY A 19 -14.16 1.86 23.30
CA GLY A 19 -15.33 1.07 22.90
C GLY A 19 -15.91 1.59 21.59
N LEU A 20 -16.40 0.67 20.75
CA LEU A 20 -17.19 0.97 19.56
C LEU A 20 -18.68 0.98 19.90
N SER A 21 -19.42 1.99 19.43
CA SER A 21 -20.88 2.06 19.54
C SER A 21 -21.53 1.54 18.27
N LEU A 22 -22.33 0.48 18.39
CA LEU A 22 -23.23 0.02 17.33
C LEU A 22 -24.57 0.76 17.45
N GLN A 23 -24.69 1.92 16.83
CA GLN A 23 -26.01 2.50 16.53
C GLN A 23 -26.05 3.03 15.10
N GLY A 24 -26.87 2.37 14.27
CA GLY A 24 -27.48 2.91 13.05
C GLY A 24 -26.53 3.30 11.91
N GLU A 25 -26.49 2.46 10.86
CA GLU A 25 -26.17 2.84 9.47
C GLU A 25 -25.10 3.92 9.28
N GLU A 26 -23.83 3.62 9.61
CA GLU A 26 -22.57 4.03 8.94
C GLU A 26 -21.42 3.66 9.88
N LEU A 27 -20.45 2.86 9.41
CA LEU A 27 -19.22 2.59 10.18
C LEU A 27 -18.36 3.85 10.15
N SER A 28 -18.49 4.70 11.17
CA SER A 28 -17.47 5.69 11.48
C SER A 28 -16.39 5.02 12.36
N PHE A 29 -15.21 4.80 11.79
CA PHE A 29 -14.04 4.42 12.57
C PHE A 29 -13.68 5.60 13.48
N VAL A 30 -13.84 5.42 14.79
CA VAL A 30 -13.39 6.38 15.80
C VAL A 30 -11.88 6.57 15.64
N GLU A 31 -11.45 7.84 15.51
CA GLU A 31 -10.04 8.21 15.48
C GLU A 31 -9.29 7.59 16.67
N GLY A 32 -8.38 6.65 16.39
CA GLY A 32 -7.60 5.99 17.44
C GLY A 32 -6.55 4.99 16.95
N PHE A 33 -6.67 4.48 15.71
CA PHE A 33 -5.69 3.56 15.13
C PHE A 33 -4.60 4.35 14.39
N VAL A 34 -3.46 4.59 15.05
CA VAL A 34 -2.27 5.23 14.45
C VAL A 34 -0.98 4.63 14.99
N THR A 35 -0.24 3.92 14.14
CA THR A 35 1.22 4.06 14.05
C THR A 35 1.54 5.07 12.94
N THR A 36 2.68 5.74 13.04
CA THR A 36 2.94 7.11 12.55
C THR A 36 3.11 7.33 11.04
N ASP A 37 2.95 6.32 10.19
CA ASP A 37 3.01 6.46 8.73
C ASP A 37 1.71 5.97 8.10
N ARG A 38 0.68 6.83 8.12
CA ARG A 38 -0.56 6.61 7.37
C ARG A 38 -0.29 6.85 5.88
N ALA A 39 -0.53 5.85 5.04
CA ALA A 39 -0.62 6.05 3.61
C ALA A 39 -2.01 6.64 3.29
N SER A 40 -2.06 7.93 2.98
CA SER A 40 -3.26 8.64 2.56
C SER A 40 -3.52 8.49 1.06
N GLU A 41 -4.74 8.75 0.60
CA GLU A 41 -5.03 8.84 -0.85
C GLU A 41 -4.10 9.86 -1.54
N GLY A 42 -3.70 10.91 -0.83
CA GLY A 42 -2.75 11.92 -1.31
C GLY A 42 -1.31 11.44 -1.49
N ASP A 43 -0.98 10.22 -1.04
CA ASP A 43 0.32 9.60 -1.34
C ASP A 43 0.35 8.96 -2.74
N TRP A 44 -0.81 8.77 -3.38
CA TRP A 44 -0.87 8.32 -4.76
C TRP A 44 -0.99 9.51 -5.71
N GLN A 45 -0.17 9.50 -6.76
CA GLN A 45 -0.19 10.51 -7.80
C GLN A 45 -0.61 9.87 -9.13
N ALA A 46 -1.53 10.53 -9.85
CA ALA A 46 -2.10 10.03 -11.11
C ALA A 46 -1.48 10.73 -12.31
N LEU A 47 -0.86 9.97 -13.20
CA LEU A 47 -0.28 10.44 -14.46
C LEU A 47 -1.20 10.00 -15.62
N PRO A 48 -1.84 10.94 -16.34
CA PRO A 48 -2.63 10.60 -17.50
C PRO A 48 -1.78 9.88 -18.56
N ILE A 49 -2.24 8.72 -19.01
CA ILE A 49 -1.55 7.98 -20.09
C ILE A 49 -1.97 8.60 -21.43
N PRO A 50 -1.02 9.03 -22.28
CA PRO A 50 -1.33 9.51 -23.62
C PRO A 50 -2.10 8.45 -24.41
N SER A 51 -3.22 8.84 -25.01
CA SER A 51 -4.08 7.96 -25.79
C SER A 51 -4.58 8.69 -27.01
N GLU A 52 -4.42 8.09 -28.19
CA GLU A 52 -4.95 8.62 -29.45
C GLU A 52 -6.48 8.51 -29.52
N ALA A 53 -7.09 7.60 -28.75
CA ALA A 53 -8.53 7.41 -28.72
C ALA A 53 -9.16 8.25 -27.60
N ALA A 54 -9.92 9.28 -27.98
CA ALA A 54 -10.58 10.24 -27.07
C ALA A 54 -11.40 9.60 -25.92
N ASN A 55 -11.86 8.35 -26.09
CA ASN A 55 -12.70 7.63 -25.14
C ASN A 55 -11.94 6.63 -24.25
N ARG A 56 -10.62 6.49 -24.40
CA ARG A 56 -9.79 5.61 -23.56
C ARG A 56 -8.77 6.45 -22.79
N LYS A 57 -9.22 7.16 -21.76
CA LYS A 57 -8.32 7.81 -20.80
C LYS A 57 -7.99 6.81 -19.70
N GLY A 58 -6.72 6.41 -19.64
CA GLY A 58 -6.18 5.62 -18.52
C GLY A 58 -5.23 6.49 -17.69
N TYR A 59 -5.01 6.10 -16.45
CA TYR A 59 -4.02 6.73 -15.58
C TYR A 59 -2.99 5.69 -15.16
N LEU A 60 -1.74 6.13 -15.09
CA LEU A 60 -0.70 5.48 -14.32
C LEU A 60 -0.78 6.04 -12.91
N TYR A 61 -0.88 5.19 -11.88
CA TYR A 61 -0.84 5.65 -10.49
C TYR A 61 0.50 5.27 -9.89
N VAL A 62 1.20 6.22 -9.30
CA VAL A 62 2.49 5.99 -8.62
C VAL A 62 2.39 6.38 -7.16
N TYR A 63 3.05 5.63 -6.30
CA TYR A 63 3.00 5.78 -4.86
C TYR A 63 4.26 6.45 -4.32
N ARG A 64 5.41 5.77 -4.41
CA ARG A 64 6.68 6.28 -3.86
C ARG A 64 7.89 5.85 -4.67
N ALA A 65 8.94 6.64 -4.57
CA ALA A 65 10.24 6.43 -5.20
C ALA A 65 11.32 6.14 -4.15
N TYR A 66 12.16 5.14 -4.42
CA TYR A 66 13.22 4.69 -3.53
C TYR A 66 14.53 4.57 -4.28
N TRP A 67 15.63 4.98 -3.65
CA TRP A 67 16.97 4.65 -4.13
C TRP A 67 17.28 3.18 -3.78
N ASP A 68 17.32 2.32 -4.79
CA ASP A 68 17.52 0.89 -4.64
C ASP A 68 18.94 0.51 -5.06
N THR A 69 19.75 0.14 -4.08
CA THR A 69 21.15 -0.29 -4.26
C THR A 69 21.32 -1.80 -4.29
N ARG A 70 20.22 -2.56 -4.30
CA ARG A 70 20.27 -4.04 -4.25
C ARG A 70 20.50 -4.66 -5.63
N MET A 71 20.28 -3.89 -6.68
CA MET A 71 20.53 -4.28 -8.07
C MET A 71 22.01 -4.06 -8.44
N ALA A 72 22.49 -4.76 -9.49
CA ALA A 72 23.88 -4.62 -9.97
C ALA A 72 24.22 -3.16 -10.32
N GLU A 73 23.25 -2.42 -10.82
CA GLU A 73 23.32 -0.97 -11.03
C GLU A 73 22.28 -0.28 -10.14
N PRO A 74 22.72 0.65 -9.26
CA PRO A 74 21.79 1.43 -8.46
C PRO A 74 20.81 2.23 -9.32
N SER A 75 19.54 2.22 -8.93
CA SER A 75 18.49 2.94 -9.65
C SER A 75 17.43 3.45 -8.70
N VAL A 76 16.65 4.43 -9.16
CA VAL A 76 15.43 4.83 -8.48
C VAL A 76 14.33 3.84 -8.87
N ARG A 77 13.84 3.08 -7.91
CA ARG A 77 12.68 2.19 -8.05
C ARG A 77 11.43 2.93 -7.60
N ILE A 78 10.47 3.09 -8.50
CA ILE A 78 9.17 3.68 -8.24
C ILE A 78 8.14 2.57 -8.18
N ILE A 79 7.30 2.57 -7.13
CA ILE A 79 6.18 1.64 -6.97
C ILE A 79 4.93 2.29 -7.56
N GLY A 80 4.20 1.55 -8.38
CA GLY A 80 2.92 2.03 -8.92
C GLY A 80 2.06 0.93 -9.53
N MET A 81 1.01 1.32 -10.23
CA MET A 81 0.10 0.43 -10.94
C MET A 81 -0.31 1.03 -12.28
N ALA A 82 -0.41 0.17 -13.29
CA ALA A 82 -0.80 0.55 -14.64
C ALA A 82 -1.89 -0.37 -15.22
N PRO A 83 -2.71 0.10 -16.17
CA PRO A 83 -3.76 -0.70 -16.79
C PRO A 83 -3.21 -1.90 -17.59
N LEU A 84 -3.95 -3.00 -17.65
CA LEU A 84 -3.52 -4.25 -18.29
C LEU A 84 -3.85 -4.41 -19.79
N ASN A 85 -4.73 -3.57 -20.35
CA ASN A 85 -5.22 -3.78 -21.72
C ASN A 85 -4.11 -3.54 -22.76
N ARG A 86 -3.63 -4.63 -23.40
CA ARG A 86 -2.56 -4.65 -24.42
C ARG A 86 -2.93 -4.00 -25.76
N THR A 87 -4.21 -3.77 -26.04
CA THR A 87 -4.68 -3.08 -27.26
C THR A 87 -4.78 -1.57 -27.09
N GLY A 88 -4.02 -1.02 -26.12
CA GLY A 88 -3.97 0.39 -25.76
C GLY A 88 -2.89 0.65 -24.68
N PRO A 89 -3.15 1.47 -23.64
CA PRO A 89 -2.25 2.18 -22.71
C PRO A 89 -0.85 1.62 -22.35
N LEU A 90 -0.60 0.31 -22.44
CA LEU A 90 0.70 -0.32 -22.14
C LEU A 90 1.80 0.04 -23.15
N ALA A 91 1.50 0.16 -24.45
CA ALA A 91 2.50 0.59 -25.44
C ALA A 91 2.99 2.03 -25.22
N ALA A 92 2.18 2.86 -24.54
CA ALA A 92 2.60 4.20 -24.15
C ALA A 92 3.65 4.18 -23.04
N LEU A 93 3.72 3.10 -22.23
CA LEU A 93 4.73 2.96 -21.18
C LEU A 93 6.15 2.86 -21.74
N ASP A 94 6.33 2.44 -23.00
CA ASP A 94 7.64 2.45 -23.67
C ASP A 94 8.19 3.89 -23.85
N ASN A 95 7.30 4.90 -23.84
CA ASN A 95 7.66 6.31 -23.91
C ASN A 95 7.77 6.96 -22.52
N LEU A 96 7.71 6.18 -21.44
CA LEU A 96 7.84 6.69 -20.08
C LEU A 96 9.32 7.01 -19.81
N LYS A 97 9.56 8.23 -19.35
CA LYS A 97 10.88 8.74 -18.99
C LYS A 97 10.89 9.26 -17.56
N CYS A 98 12.09 9.31 -17.01
CA CYS A 98 12.34 9.90 -15.71
C CYS A 98 13.36 11.02 -15.83
N ARG A 99 13.20 12.05 -15.00
CA ARG A 99 14.19 13.10 -14.77
C ARG A 99 14.70 12.99 -13.36
N LEU A 100 15.96 12.62 -13.21
CA LEU A 100 16.65 12.48 -11.94
C LEU A 100 17.30 13.80 -11.56
N LYS A 101 16.95 14.31 -10.38
CA LYS A 101 17.51 15.54 -9.82
C LYS A 101 18.44 15.18 -8.67
N MET A 102 19.72 15.49 -8.83
CA MET A 102 20.74 15.25 -7.82
C MET A 102 21.20 16.57 -7.22
N ALA A 103 21.37 16.59 -5.89
CA ALA A 103 22.05 17.68 -5.23
C ALA A 103 23.50 17.81 -5.76
N ALA A 104 23.96 19.04 -5.93
CA ALA A 104 25.35 19.32 -6.28
C ALA A 104 26.33 18.66 -5.30
N GLY A 105 27.53 18.29 -5.79
CA GLY A 105 28.62 17.87 -4.93
C GLY A 105 29.02 18.96 -3.94
N LYS A 106 29.69 18.57 -2.84
CA LYS A 106 30.26 19.55 -1.90
C LYS A 106 31.21 20.48 -2.67
N GLY A 107 30.84 21.77 -2.76
CA GLY A 107 31.62 22.79 -3.45
C GLY A 107 31.16 23.11 -4.89
N GLU A 108 30.11 22.46 -5.38
CA GLU A 108 29.46 22.80 -6.65
C GLU A 108 28.19 23.61 -6.36
N GLU A 109 27.94 24.68 -7.13
CA GLU A 109 26.64 25.36 -7.14
C GLU A 109 25.75 24.74 -8.22
N GLY A 110 24.49 24.47 -7.89
CA GLY A 110 23.47 24.02 -8.84
C GLY A 110 22.85 22.64 -8.55
N GLN A 111 22.14 22.11 -9.53
CA GLN A 111 21.50 20.80 -9.48
C GLN A 111 21.89 20.03 -10.74
N THR A 112 22.36 18.80 -10.60
CA THR A 112 22.61 17.94 -11.77
C THR A 112 21.30 17.27 -12.15
N ILE A 113 20.92 17.40 -13.43
CA ILE A 113 19.69 16.84 -13.97
C ILE A 113 20.06 15.81 -15.04
N VAL A 114 19.50 14.60 -14.92
CA VAL A 114 19.72 13.51 -15.88
C VAL A 114 18.37 12.93 -16.30
N ASP A 115 18.09 12.93 -17.59
CA ASP A 115 16.93 12.26 -18.15
C ASP A 115 17.30 10.81 -18.52
N ALA A 116 16.45 9.87 -18.15
CA ALA A 116 16.62 8.43 -18.40
C ALA A 116 15.30 7.80 -18.87
N ALA A 117 15.38 6.69 -19.59
CA ALA A 117 14.20 5.87 -19.87
C ALA A 117 13.73 5.17 -18.58
N ALA A 118 12.42 5.02 -18.41
CA ALA A 118 11.85 4.23 -17.33
C ALA A 118 11.74 2.76 -17.78
N VAL A 119 12.48 1.86 -17.14
CA VAL A 119 12.31 0.42 -17.37
C VAL A 119 11.12 -0.05 -16.55
N THR A 120 10.09 -0.59 -17.21
CA THR A 120 8.85 -1.02 -16.55
C THR A 120 8.86 -2.53 -16.33
N GLU A 121 8.68 -2.96 -15.09
CA GLU A 121 8.51 -4.35 -14.72
C GLU A 121 7.13 -4.56 -14.12
N ARG A 122 6.35 -5.48 -14.71
CA ARG A 122 5.00 -5.80 -14.25
C ARG A 122 5.03 -7.02 -13.33
N LEU A 123 4.37 -6.91 -12.18
CA LEU A 123 4.18 -8.06 -11.30
C LEU A 123 3.21 -9.07 -11.94
N PRO A 124 3.57 -10.38 -11.98
CA PRO A 124 2.82 -11.38 -12.71
C PRO A 124 1.47 -11.73 -12.09
N GLU A 125 1.31 -11.53 -10.78
CA GLU A 125 0.11 -11.90 -10.01
C GLU A 125 -1.02 -10.88 -10.15
N HIS A 126 -1.52 -10.67 -11.37
CA HIS A 126 -2.56 -9.66 -11.63
C HIS A 126 -3.98 -10.22 -11.74
N HIS A 127 -4.16 -11.55 -11.76
CA HIS A 127 -5.48 -12.25 -11.74
C HIS A 127 -6.52 -11.69 -12.73
N ASN A 128 -6.05 -11.33 -13.93
CA ASN A 128 -6.86 -10.73 -15.00
C ASN A 128 -7.67 -9.47 -14.58
N LYS A 129 -7.20 -8.73 -13.58
CA LYS A 129 -7.79 -7.46 -13.13
C LYS A 129 -7.51 -6.33 -14.12
N THR A 130 -8.12 -5.16 -13.93
CA THR A 130 -7.99 -4.04 -14.89
C THR A 130 -6.65 -3.32 -14.76
N TYR A 131 -6.07 -3.33 -13.56
CA TYR A 131 -4.74 -2.83 -13.21
C TYR A 131 -3.84 -3.96 -12.72
N ALA A 132 -2.53 -3.77 -12.90
CA ALA A 132 -1.50 -4.57 -12.27
C ALA A 132 -0.45 -3.66 -11.62
N ALA A 133 0.15 -4.14 -10.54
CA ALA A 133 1.31 -3.49 -9.95
C ALA A 133 2.52 -3.55 -10.88
N HIS A 134 3.29 -2.47 -10.84
CA HIS A 134 4.49 -2.27 -11.63
C HIS A 134 5.59 -1.63 -10.77
N PHE A 135 6.82 -2.04 -11.06
CA PHE A 135 8.00 -1.26 -10.72
C PHE A 135 8.44 -0.46 -11.94
N PHE A 136 8.76 0.81 -11.73
CA PHE A 136 9.38 1.66 -12.73
C PHE A 136 10.80 1.98 -12.25
N PHE A 137 11.79 1.51 -12.98
CA PHE A 137 13.19 1.73 -12.66
C PHE A 137 13.76 2.86 -13.51
N CYS A 138 14.25 3.89 -12.84
CA CYS A 138 14.88 5.05 -13.45
C CYS A 138 16.37 5.05 -13.07
N GLY A 139 17.26 4.84 -14.04
CA GLY A 139 18.70 4.76 -13.77
C GLY A 139 19.38 3.69 -14.61
N GLY A 140 20.46 3.10 -14.08
CA GLY A 140 21.27 2.10 -14.81
C GLY A 140 22.59 2.65 -15.34
N SER A 141 23.19 3.62 -14.64
CA SER A 141 24.57 3.99 -14.89
C SER A 141 25.33 4.01 -13.56
N PRO A 142 26.49 3.33 -13.46
CA PRO A 142 27.26 3.23 -12.22
C PRO A 142 27.77 4.58 -11.70
N ALA A 143 27.67 5.65 -12.50
CA ALA A 143 28.09 7.00 -12.13
C ALA A 143 26.99 7.85 -11.44
N VAL A 144 25.76 7.34 -11.33
CA VAL A 144 24.64 8.11 -10.77
C VAL A 144 24.69 8.09 -9.24
N ARG A 145 24.91 9.25 -8.64
CA ARG A 145 24.72 9.48 -7.20
C ARG A 145 23.22 9.39 -6.86
N ALA A 146 22.90 9.06 -5.62
CA ALA A 146 21.51 9.00 -5.14
C ALA A 146 20.78 10.34 -5.44
N PRO A 147 19.75 10.33 -6.29
CA PRO A 147 18.95 11.53 -6.55
C PRO A 147 18.18 11.94 -5.30
N THR A 148 17.89 13.23 -5.16
CA THR A 148 17.00 13.74 -4.12
C THR A 148 15.54 13.68 -4.56
N GLU A 149 15.29 13.83 -5.85
CA GLU A 149 13.96 13.86 -6.46
C GLU A 149 13.98 13.17 -7.82
N VAL A 150 12.82 12.65 -8.21
CA VAL A 150 12.56 12.09 -9.55
C VAL A 150 11.28 12.69 -10.10
N GLU A 151 11.31 13.15 -11.35
CA GLU A 151 10.09 13.38 -12.12
C GLU A 151 9.82 12.19 -13.03
N LEU A 152 8.57 11.77 -13.13
CA LEU A 152 8.10 10.75 -14.06
C LEU A 152 7.13 11.38 -15.06
N PHE A 153 7.35 11.13 -16.36
CA PHE A 153 6.56 11.74 -17.43
C PHE A 153 6.60 10.90 -18.71
N PHE A 154 5.61 11.09 -19.58
CA PHE A 154 5.64 10.54 -20.93
C PHE A 154 6.37 11.50 -21.87
N ASP A 155 7.21 10.98 -22.76
CA ASP A 155 7.95 11.78 -23.75
C ASP A 155 7.07 12.24 -24.91
N VAL A 156 6.08 13.07 -24.60
CA VAL A 156 5.16 13.67 -25.56
C VAL A 156 4.98 15.18 -25.30
N PRO A 157 4.65 15.98 -26.31
CA PRO A 157 4.36 17.40 -26.12
C PRO A 157 3.27 17.61 -25.07
N SER A 158 3.48 18.56 -24.15
CA SER A 158 2.51 18.91 -23.10
C SER A 158 2.16 17.77 -22.13
N ALA A 159 3.04 16.78 -21.97
CA ALA A 159 2.84 15.72 -20.98
C ALA A 159 2.76 16.28 -19.55
N SER A 160 1.80 15.76 -18.78
CA SER A 160 1.81 15.90 -17.33
C SER A 160 3.07 15.27 -16.74
N ARG A 161 3.47 15.73 -15.56
CA ARG A 161 4.65 15.23 -14.84
C ARG A 161 4.27 14.98 -13.40
N ILE A 162 4.83 13.94 -12.83
CA ILE A 162 4.75 13.65 -11.40
C ILE A 162 6.12 13.82 -10.80
N GLU A 163 6.23 14.62 -9.75
CA GLU A 163 7.46 14.78 -8.98
C GLU A 163 7.36 14.03 -7.65
N MET A 164 8.41 13.30 -7.30
CA MET A 164 8.48 12.50 -6.07
C MET A 164 9.84 12.67 -5.39
N PRO A 165 9.88 12.85 -4.06
CA PRO A 165 11.12 12.75 -3.31
C PRO A 165 11.63 11.30 -3.35
N VAL A 166 12.94 11.14 -3.54
CA VAL A 166 13.59 9.83 -3.56
C VAL A 166 14.03 9.48 -2.14
N ARG A 167 13.48 8.39 -1.60
CA ARG A 167 13.83 7.91 -0.26
C ARG A 167 15.00 6.95 -0.33
N ILE A 168 15.99 7.14 0.52
CA ILE A 168 17.10 6.19 0.67
C ILE A 168 16.68 5.17 1.73
N LEU A 169 16.63 3.90 1.34
CA LEU A 169 16.46 2.80 2.29
C LEU A 169 17.81 2.60 3.00
N SER A 170 18.05 3.35 4.08
CA SER A 170 19.20 3.07 4.94
C SER A 170 18.93 1.77 5.71
N PRO A 171 19.88 0.81 5.75
CA PRO A 171 19.79 -0.26 6.72
C PRO A 171 19.73 0.39 8.10
N SER A 172 18.76 -0.01 8.93
CA SER A 172 18.68 0.42 10.31
C SER A 172 20.05 0.18 10.96
N SER A 173 20.56 1.17 11.68
CA SER A 173 21.89 1.19 12.31
C SER A 173 22.07 0.16 13.45
N GLY A 174 21.23 -0.88 13.49
CA GLY A 174 21.35 -2.00 14.41
C GLY A 174 22.48 -2.92 14.00
N SER A 175 23.17 -3.48 15.00
CA SER A 175 24.14 -4.56 14.83
C SER A 175 23.55 -5.69 13.96
N PRO A 176 24.27 -6.18 12.93
CA PRO A 176 23.80 -7.29 12.09
C PRO A 176 23.57 -8.59 12.90
N ASP A 177 24.17 -8.71 14.09
CA ASP A 177 24.04 -9.88 14.97
C ASP A 177 22.83 -9.82 15.93
N SER A 178 22.13 -8.68 16.05
CA SER A 178 20.98 -8.53 16.96
C SER A 178 19.61 -8.58 16.28
N LEU A 179 19.56 -8.59 14.95
CA LEU A 179 18.31 -8.81 14.22
C LEU A 179 18.10 -10.33 14.12
N LEU A 180 17.53 -10.92 15.17
CA LEU A 180 16.74 -12.14 15.01
C LEU A 180 15.86 -11.91 13.76
N ARG A 181 15.99 -12.76 12.75
CA ARG A 181 15.17 -12.68 11.54
C ARG A 181 13.73 -13.01 11.94
N GLU A 182 13.01 -12.03 12.46
CA GLU A 182 11.62 -12.17 12.83
C GLU A 182 10.80 -12.14 11.54
N LEU A 183 10.15 -13.26 11.25
CA LEU A 183 9.20 -13.31 10.15
C LEU A 183 8.02 -12.39 10.49
N SER A 184 7.78 -11.41 9.63
CA SER A 184 6.60 -10.54 9.69
C SER A 184 5.81 -10.70 8.39
N VAL A 185 4.50 -10.63 8.47
CA VAL A 185 3.60 -10.85 7.33
C VAL A 185 2.82 -9.58 7.03
N CYS A 186 2.90 -9.10 5.80
CA CYS A 186 2.08 -7.99 5.32
C CYS A 186 0.87 -8.54 4.57
N VAL A 187 -0.33 -8.16 5.01
CA VAL A 187 -1.59 -8.62 4.43
C VAL A 187 -2.24 -7.47 3.66
N ARG A 188 -2.48 -7.70 2.37
CA ARG A 188 -3.18 -6.79 1.44
C ARG A 188 -4.49 -6.26 2.03
N PRO A 189 -5.06 -5.14 1.53
CA PRO A 189 -6.31 -4.57 2.03
C PRO A 189 -7.56 -5.32 1.55
N TRP A 190 -7.46 -6.63 1.40
CA TRP A 190 -8.57 -7.56 1.28
C TRP A 190 -8.09 -8.96 1.61
N TRP A 191 -8.90 -9.68 2.37
CA TRP A 191 -8.43 -10.89 3.06
C TRP A 191 -9.19 -12.12 2.58
N GLY A 192 -9.89 -11.97 1.46
CA GLY A 192 -10.71 -13.00 0.83
C GLY A 192 -11.50 -12.44 -0.36
N VAL A 193 -12.53 -13.17 -0.76
CA VAL A 193 -13.52 -12.72 -1.76
C VAL A 193 -14.68 -12.04 -1.01
N PRO A 194 -15.07 -10.79 -1.35
CA PRO A 194 -16.22 -10.15 -0.74
C PRO A 194 -17.48 -10.99 -0.96
N LYS A 195 -18.29 -11.13 0.09
CA LYS A 195 -19.60 -11.79 0.02
C LYS A 195 -20.66 -10.73 -0.18
N THR A 196 -21.60 -11.01 -1.08
CA THR A 196 -22.76 -10.14 -1.30
C THR A 196 -23.77 -10.36 -0.18
N LEU A 197 -24.08 -9.30 0.57
CA LEU A 197 -25.19 -9.32 1.52
C LEU A 197 -26.52 -9.27 0.78
N THR A 198 -27.11 -10.44 0.56
CA THR A 198 -28.53 -10.52 0.21
C THR A 198 -29.34 -10.26 1.47
N ARG A 199 -29.93 -9.05 1.59
CA ARG A 199 -30.98 -8.80 2.59
C ARG A 199 -32.12 -9.76 2.25
N HIS A 200 -32.21 -10.89 2.95
CA HIS A 200 -33.41 -11.72 2.85
C HIS A 200 -34.60 -10.82 3.21
N PRO A 201 -35.61 -10.70 2.33
CA PRO A 201 -36.87 -10.10 2.75
C PRO A 201 -37.33 -10.87 4.00
N PRO A 202 -37.90 -10.21 5.02
CA PRO A 202 -38.67 -10.94 6.02
C PRO A 202 -39.67 -11.82 5.26
N GLY A 203 -39.87 -13.06 5.70
CA GLY A 203 -40.58 -14.13 4.99
C GLY A 203 -42.07 -13.91 4.70
N THR A 204 -42.45 -12.74 4.22
CA THR A 204 -43.71 -12.44 3.54
C THR A 204 -43.47 -12.60 2.05
N GLY A 205 -44.18 -13.54 1.42
CA GLY A 205 -44.00 -14.01 0.04
C GLY A 205 -44.31 -12.97 -1.06
N GLU A 206 -43.72 -11.78 -0.96
CA GLU A 206 -43.75 -10.77 -2.00
C GLU A 206 -42.44 -10.80 -2.79
N THR A 207 -42.58 -10.97 -4.10
CA THR A 207 -41.48 -10.95 -5.07
C THR A 207 -40.75 -9.60 -5.00
N PRO A 208 -39.42 -9.58 -4.78
CA PRO A 208 -38.68 -8.33 -4.71
C PRO A 208 -38.44 -7.79 -6.13
N ASN A 209 -39.36 -6.95 -6.60
CA ASN A 209 -39.10 -6.03 -7.71
C ASN A 209 -38.45 -4.76 -7.15
N ALA A 210 -37.15 -4.81 -6.84
CA ALA A 210 -36.29 -3.65 -6.74
C ALA A 210 -34.85 -4.12 -6.61
N SER A 211 -33.96 -3.52 -7.40
CA SER A 211 -32.51 -3.61 -7.26
C SER A 211 -32.09 -3.15 -5.87
N ALA A 212 -32.04 -4.08 -4.91
CA ALA A 212 -31.29 -3.85 -3.68
C ALA A 212 -29.83 -3.67 -4.11
N SER A 213 -29.27 -2.49 -3.86
CA SER A 213 -27.83 -2.25 -3.99
C SER A 213 -27.14 -3.27 -3.09
N ALA A 214 -26.64 -4.33 -3.70
CA ALA A 214 -26.09 -5.45 -2.98
C ALA A 214 -24.78 -4.98 -2.35
N MET A 215 -24.76 -4.82 -1.03
CA MET A 215 -23.56 -4.40 -0.31
C MET A 215 -22.62 -5.59 -0.21
N GLU A 216 -21.36 -5.38 -0.56
CA GLU A 216 -20.32 -6.39 -0.36
C GLU A 216 -19.69 -6.23 1.02
N VAL A 217 -19.39 -7.35 1.67
CA VAL A 217 -18.73 -7.41 2.98
C VAL A 217 -17.74 -8.57 3.00
N TYR A 218 -16.61 -8.43 3.68
CA TYR A 218 -15.79 -9.57 4.08
C TYR A 218 -16.38 -10.20 5.34
N ASP A 219 -16.72 -11.48 5.27
CA ASP A 219 -17.36 -12.20 6.37
C ASP A 219 -16.93 -13.66 6.37
N ASP A 220 -15.65 -13.88 6.68
CA ASP A 220 -15.02 -15.19 6.78
C ASP A 220 -14.00 -15.23 7.94
N ALA A 221 -14.53 -15.11 9.16
CA ALA A 221 -13.71 -15.12 10.38
C ALA A 221 -12.90 -16.42 10.55
N ASP A 222 -13.40 -17.55 10.04
CA ASP A 222 -12.68 -18.82 10.06
C ASP A 222 -11.43 -18.76 9.17
N ALA A 223 -11.56 -18.28 7.92
CA ALA A 223 -10.42 -18.10 7.02
C ALA A 223 -9.39 -17.10 7.57
N LEU A 224 -9.85 -16.00 8.18
CA LEU A 224 -8.95 -15.03 8.82
C LEU A 224 -8.19 -15.65 10.01
N THR A 225 -8.88 -16.44 10.84
CA THR A 225 -8.26 -17.16 11.96
C THR A 225 -7.23 -18.16 11.46
N GLU A 226 -7.61 -18.99 10.50
CA GLU A 226 -6.73 -20.00 9.90
C GLU A 226 -5.47 -19.35 9.32
N PHE A 227 -5.62 -18.25 8.58
CA PHE A 227 -4.49 -17.51 8.02
C PHE A 227 -3.52 -17.05 9.10
N VAL A 228 -4.01 -16.34 10.12
CA VAL A 228 -3.14 -15.80 11.18
C VAL A 228 -2.45 -16.93 11.93
N GLU A 229 -3.20 -17.92 12.40
CA GLU A 229 -2.65 -19.02 13.21
C GLU A 229 -1.70 -19.92 12.42
N LEU A 230 -1.95 -20.17 11.14
CA LEU A 230 -1.03 -20.92 10.29
C LEU A 230 0.32 -20.20 10.15
N TRP A 231 0.31 -18.89 9.86
CA TRP A 231 1.55 -18.14 9.73
C TRP A 231 2.30 -18.03 11.06
N ARG A 232 1.59 -17.96 12.19
CA ARG A 232 2.20 -18.04 13.53
C ARG A 232 2.91 -19.38 13.74
N LEU A 233 2.29 -20.50 13.34
CA LEU A 233 2.92 -21.82 13.39
C LEU A 233 4.18 -21.90 12.51
N LEU A 234 4.21 -21.14 11.40
CA LEU A 234 5.38 -20.99 10.53
C LEU A 234 6.45 -20.01 11.06
N GLY A 235 6.23 -19.41 12.22
CA GLY A 235 7.18 -18.53 12.90
C GLY A 235 6.94 -17.03 12.69
N ALA A 236 5.83 -16.63 12.06
CA ALA A 236 5.45 -15.22 11.97
C ALA A 236 5.15 -14.68 13.37
N ARG A 237 5.79 -13.55 13.72
CA ARG A 237 5.65 -12.91 15.05
C ARG A 237 4.78 -11.68 15.02
N PHE A 238 4.63 -11.07 13.85
CA PHE A 238 3.89 -9.84 13.69
C PHE A 238 3.21 -9.79 12.32
N PHE A 239 2.02 -9.20 12.29
CA PHE A 239 1.24 -9.01 11.07
C PHE A 239 0.89 -7.54 10.87
N THR A 240 1.08 -7.04 9.67
CA THR A 240 0.59 -5.72 9.26
C THR A 240 -0.55 -5.95 8.28
N PHE A 241 -1.77 -5.66 8.71
CA PHE A 241 -2.95 -5.68 7.85
C PHE A 241 -3.21 -4.28 7.31
N TYR A 242 -3.67 -4.17 6.07
CA TYR A 242 -4.09 -2.89 5.49
C TYR A 242 -5.62 -2.74 5.53
N GLU A 243 -6.09 -1.52 5.80
CA GLU A 243 -7.52 -1.18 5.81
C GLU A 243 -8.14 -1.41 4.42
N SER A 244 -9.30 -2.06 4.37
CA SER A 244 -10.05 -2.29 3.13
C SER A 244 -11.13 -1.24 2.93
N VAL A 245 -11.40 -0.87 1.67
CA VAL A 245 -12.61 -0.09 1.32
C VAL A 245 -13.88 -0.95 1.35
N VAL A 246 -13.74 -2.27 1.26
CA VAL A 246 -14.87 -3.19 1.42
C VAL A 246 -15.03 -3.42 2.92
N PRO A 247 -16.22 -3.19 3.49
CA PRO A 247 -16.46 -3.40 4.91
C PRO A 247 -16.14 -4.83 5.36
N VAL A 248 -15.63 -4.98 6.59
CA VAL A 248 -15.43 -6.28 7.27
C VAL A 248 -16.59 -6.53 8.23
N SER A 249 -16.94 -7.79 8.46
CA SER A 249 -18.05 -8.15 9.34
C SER A 249 -17.73 -7.90 10.80
N GLY A 250 -18.76 -7.78 11.63
CA GLY A 250 -18.56 -7.60 13.07
C GLY A 250 -17.79 -8.76 13.74
N ALA A 251 -17.81 -9.97 13.15
CA ALA A 251 -17.03 -11.10 13.65
C ALA A 251 -15.54 -10.90 13.37
N GLU A 252 -15.18 -10.51 12.15
CA GLU A 252 -13.79 -10.22 11.77
C GLU A 252 -13.22 -9.02 12.54
N VAL A 253 -14.02 -7.97 12.75
CA VAL A 253 -13.60 -6.82 13.57
C VAL A 253 -13.19 -7.26 14.97
N ARG A 254 -14.02 -8.07 15.65
CA ARG A 254 -13.69 -8.58 16.99
C ARG A 254 -12.45 -9.46 17.00
N LEU A 255 -12.25 -10.25 15.94
CA LEU A 255 -11.07 -11.10 15.79
C LEU A 255 -9.79 -10.29 15.61
N LEU A 256 -9.83 -9.24 14.79
CA LEU A 256 -8.72 -8.31 14.65
C LEU A 256 -8.39 -7.59 15.94
N GLU A 257 -9.40 -7.05 16.63
CA GLU A 257 -9.22 -6.41 17.92
C GLU A 257 -8.61 -7.35 18.97
N HIS A 258 -8.92 -8.65 18.89
CA HIS A 258 -8.27 -9.64 19.73
C HIS A 258 -6.76 -9.71 19.45
N TYR A 259 -6.35 -9.94 18.20
CA TYR A 259 -4.93 -10.05 17.85
C TYR A 259 -4.15 -8.73 18.02
N VAL A 260 -4.77 -7.57 17.80
CA VAL A 260 -4.18 -6.25 18.10
C VAL A 260 -3.87 -6.14 19.59
N ARG A 261 -4.85 -6.50 20.45
CA ARG A 261 -4.65 -6.45 21.92
C ARG A 261 -3.58 -7.42 22.40
N GLU A 262 -3.39 -8.54 21.71
CA GLU A 262 -2.29 -9.47 21.98
C GLU A 262 -0.92 -8.98 21.48
N GLY A 263 -0.87 -7.85 20.78
CA GLY A 263 0.36 -7.29 20.19
C GLY A 263 0.87 -8.11 19.00
N LEU A 264 0.00 -8.90 18.36
CA LEU A 264 0.36 -9.78 17.25
C LEU A 264 0.16 -9.11 15.90
N LEU A 265 -0.73 -8.12 15.80
CA LEU A 265 -0.95 -7.41 14.55
C LEU A 265 -1.25 -5.94 14.74
N GLU A 266 -1.06 -5.18 13.66
CA GLU A 266 -1.59 -3.84 13.47
C GLU A 266 -2.48 -3.77 12.22
N VAL A 267 -3.38 -2.79 12.20
CA VAL A 267 -4.16 -2.43 11.01
C VAL A 267 -3.74 -1.02 10.59
N VAL A 268 -3.12 -0.91 9.42
CA VAL A 268 -2.61 0.33 8.85
C VAL A 268 -3.61 0.89 7.85
N PRO A 269 -4.05 2.15 7.99
CA PRO A 269 -4.83 2.82 6.96
C PRO A 269 -4.04 2.87 5.64
N TYR A 270 -4.59 2.27 4.60
CA TYR A 270 -3.99 2.28 3.27
C TYR A 270 -5.08 2.48 2.23
N ARG A 271 -5.09 3.66 1.60
CA ARG A 271 -6.11 3.99 0.61
C ARG A 271 -5.54 3.99 -0.79
N LEU A 272 -6.15 3.20 -1.66
CA LEU A 272 -5.95 3.30 -3.11
C LEU A 272 -6.55 4.59 -3.66
N PRO A 273 -6.12 5.05 -4.84
CA PRO A 273 -6.84 6.09 -5.57
C PRO A 273 -8.33 5.74 -5.66
N SER A 274 -9.22 6.69 -5.39
CA SER A 274 -10.68 6.48 -5.41
C SER A 274 -11.24 5.88 -6.71
N ALA A 275 -10.53 6.03 -7.82
CA ALA A 275 -10.88 5.45 -9.12
C ALA A 275 -10.48 3.97 -9.30
N VAL A 276 -9.74 3.38 -8.35
CA VAL A 276 -9.29 1.99 -8.37
C VAL A 276 -9.91 1.26 -7.18
N ARG A 277 -10.77 0.27 -7.45
CA ARG A 277 -11.37 -0.52 -6.37
C ARG A 277 -10.46 -1.70 -6.01
N PRO A 278 -10.02 -1.81 -4.75
CA PRO A 278 -9.39 -3.01 -4.20
C PRO A 278 -10.16 -4.28 -4.58
N PHE A 279 -9.45 -5.39 -4.80
CA PHE A 279 -9.97 -6.70 -5.24
C PHE A 279 -10.62 -6.73 -6.64
N HIS A 280 -11.39 -5.72 -7.04
CA HIS A 280 -12.12 -5.67 -8.32
C HIS A 280 -11.24 -5.21 -9.47
N ASP A 281 -10.50 -4.12 -9.26
CA ASP A 281 -9.70 -3.47 -10.30
C ASP A 281 -8.21 -3.82 -10.20
N VAL A 282 -7.73 -4.26 -9.03
CA VAL A 282 -6.32 -4.64 -8.80
C VAL A 282 -6.21 -5.81 -7.82
N TRP A 283 -5.27 -6.74 -8.07
CA TRP A 283 -5.02 -7.93 -7.25
C TRP A 283 -3.77 -7.86 -6.35
N ASP A 284 -2.78 -7.07 -6.75
CA ASP A 284 -1.62 -6.85 -5.93
C ASP A 284 -1.10 -5.44 -6.19
N PHE A 285 -0.61 -4.83 -5.13
CA PHE A 285 0.03 -3.51 -5.13
C PHE A 285 0.87 -3.42 -3.84
N ALA A 286 2.07 -3.98 -3.88
CA ALA A 286 3.04 -3.90 -2.78
C ALA A 286 4.45 -3.77 -3.33
#